data_AF-A0A9W6WHC8-F1
#
_entry.id   AF-A0A9W6WHC8-F1
#
_cell.length_a   1.000
_cell.length_b   1.000
_cell.length_c   1.000
_cell.angle_alpha   90.00
_cell.angle_beta   90.00
_cell.angle_gamma   90.00
#
_symmetry.space_group_name_H-M   'P 1'
#
loop_
_entity.id
_entity.type
_entity.pdbx_description
1 polymer ?
#
loop_
_entity_poly.entity_id
_entity_poly.type
_entity_poly.pdbx_seq_one_letter_code
_entity_poly.pdbx_strand_id
1 'polypeptide(L)'
;MAGHGNLIGGKLEEIAEVISMIDNKERVGVCVDTCHSFAAGYDLTDEEKWNKFWDDFDKIIGLKYLSSLHVNDSKAPLGANRDLHERLGWGFIGLECFRLLANDKRLKDIPLILEVPAGKDDKAFGEDIKLLEWLVGKEKDNKEYIEKSIALQKLGAPERKIQGAKIEKRDGKRKLEVQKGKDVLSMLKKTKKK
;
A
#
# COMPACT_ATOMS: atom_id res chain seq x y z
N MET A 1 2.14 -4.19 -6.94
CA MET A 1 1.35 -3.33 -7.85
C MET A 1 0.01 -2.99 -7.21
N ALA A 2 -0.58 -1.82 -7.49
CA ALA A 2 -1.82 -1.35 -6.86
C ALA A 2 -3.14 -2.03 -7.35
N GLY A 3 -3.08 -3.20 -8.01
CA GLY A 3 -4.27 -3.89 -8.54
C GLY A 3 -5.07 -3.09 -9.59
N HIS A 4 -4.42 -2.16 -10.28
CA HIS A 4 -5.08 -1.27 -11.24
C HIS A 4 -5.19 -1.91 -12.63
N GLY A 5 -6.39 -1.90 -13.22
CA GLY A 5 -6.61 -2.29 -14.61
C GLY A 5 -6.21 -3.74 -14.90
N ASN A 6 -5.28 -3.93 -15.84
CA ASN A 6 -4.80 -5.25 -16.27
C ASN A 6 -3.40 -5.59 -15.71
N LEU A 7 -2.99 -4.92 -14.62
CA LEU A 7 -1.68 -5.15 -14.00
C LEU A 7 -1.71 -6.42 -13.13
N ILE A 8 -0.68 -7.25 -13.27
CA ILE A 8 -0.43 -8.45 -12.45
C ILE A 8 0.42 -8.07 -11.23
N GLY A 9 0.24 -8.76 -10.10
CA GLY A 9 0.99 -8.54 -8.87
C GLY A 9 0.28 -7.58 -7.92
N GLY A 10 -1.05 -7.54 -8.01
CA GLY A 10 -1.90 -6.91 -6.99
C GLY A 10 -2.21 -7.87 -5.84
N LYS A 11 -2.19 -9.17 -6.11
CA LYS A 11 -2.38 -10.22 -5.09
C LYS A 11 -1.08 -10.98 -4.86
N LEU A 12 -0.87 -11.44 -3.63
CA LEU A 12 0.29 -12.25 -3.28
C LEU A 12 0.33 -13.55 -4.09
N GLU A 13 -0.82 -14.15 -4.37
CA GLU A 13 -0.94 -15.40 -5.15
C GLU A 13 -0.47 -15.22 -6.60
N GLU A 14 -0.73 -14.06 -7.21
CA GLU A 14 -0.25 -13.76 -8.57
C GLU A 14 1.29 -13.69 -8.61
N ILE A 15 1.91 -13.14 -7.56
CA ILE A 15 3.37 -13.09 -7.45
C ILE A 15 3.92 -14.51 -7.24
N ALA A 16 3.32 -15.30 -6.37
CA ALA A 16 3.71 -16.69 -6.15
C ALA A 16 3.59 -17.54 -7.42
N GLU A 17 2.54 -17.33 -8.22
CA GLU A 17 2.36 -17.98 -9.52
C GLU A 17 3.48 -17.61 -10.48
N VAL A 18 3.84 -16.32 -10.59
CA VAL A 18 4.99 -15.87 -11.40
C VAL A 18 6.28 -16.54 -10.94
N ILE A 19 6.57 -16.56 -9.64
CA ILE A 19 7.77 -17.21 -9.08
C ILE A 19 7.79 -18.70 -9.42
N SER A 20 6.64 -19.37 -9.39
CA SER A 20 6.53 -20.81 -9.70
C SER A 20 7.00 -21.14 -11.12
N MET A 21 6.73 -20.24 -12.07
CA MET A 21 7.08 -20.38 -13.48
C MET A 21 8.55 -20.04 -13.80
N ILE A 22 9.31 -19.49 -12.84
CA ILE A 22 10.72 -19.15 -13.04
C ILE A 22 11.58 -20.38 -12.72
N ASP A 23 12.46 -20.78 -13.64
CA ASP A 23 13.38 -21.91 -13.46
C ASP A 23 14.40 -21.64 -12.34
N ASN A 24 15.18 -20.56 -12.48
CA ASN A 24 16.18 -20.18 -11.49
C ASN A 24 15.60 -19.20 -10.45
N LYS A 25 15.04 -19.76 -9.36
CA LYS A 25 14.40 -19.02 -8.26
C LYS A 25 15.39 -18.28 -7.36
N GLU A 26 16.68 -18.58 -7.41
CA GLU A 26 17.71 -17.92 -6.57
C GLU A 26 17.98 -16.48 -6.96
N ARG A 27 17.59 -16.08 -8.18
CA ARG A 27 17.74 -14.71 -8.70
C ARG A 27 16.45 -13.91 -8.66
N VAL A 28 15.50 -14.33 -7.82
CA VAL A 28 14.18 -13.70 -7.71
C VAL A 28 14.05 -13.03 -6.36
N GLY A 29 13.55 -11.81 -6.38
CA GLY A 29 13.22 -11.03 -5.21
C GLY A 29 11.86 -10.35 -5.37
N VAL A 30 11.23 -10.01 -4.24
CA VAL A 30 9.95 -9.33 -4.16
C VAL A 30 10.16 -8.03 -3.39
N CYS A 31 9.75 -6.92 -4.01
CA CYS A 31 9.61 -5.64 -3.35
C CYS A 31 8.16 -5.48 -2.88
N VAL A 32 7.96 -5.16 -1.61
CA VAL A 32 6.64 -4.83 -1.06
C VAL A 32 6.50 -3.31 -0.97
N ASP A 33 5.46 -2.76 -1.59
CA ASP A 33 5.11 -1.34 -1.46
C ASP A 33 3.88 -1.19 -0.57
N THR A 34 3.98 -0.42 0.52
CA THR A 34 2.89 -0.25 1.49
C THR A 34 1.67 0.45 0.89
N CYS A 35 1.85 1.43 0.01
CA CYS A 35 0.75 2.11 -0.69
C CYS A 35 0.07 1.15 -1.68
N HIS A 36 0.85 0.33 -2.40
CA HIS A 36 0.29 -0.62 -3.38
C HIS A 36 -0.48 -1.74 -2.70
N SER A 37 0.09 -2.31 -1.64
CA SER A 37 -0.58 -3.33 -0.82
C SER A 37 -1.92 -2.79 -0.30
N PHE A 38 -1.92 -1.57 0.24
CA PHE A 38 -3.14 -0.90 0.69
C PHE A 38 -4.13 -0.63 -0.45
N ALA A 39 -3.67 -0.14 -1.59
CA ALA A 39 -4.50 0.09 -2.76
C ALA A 39 -5.08 -1.19 -3.36
N ALA A 40 -4.38 -2.33 -3.19
CA ALA A 40 -4.82 -3.65 -3.62
C ALA A 40 -5.80 -4.32 -2.63
N GLY A 41 -5.92 -3.79 -1.41
CA GLY A 41 -6.90 -4.23 -0.41
C GLY A 41 -6.30 -4.91 0.83
N TYR A 42 -4.97 -4.94 0.97
CA TYR A 42 -4.31 -5.38 2.19
C TYR A 42 -4.26 -4.22 3.19
N ASP A 43 -5.04 -4.31 4.26
CA ASP A 43 -5.07 -3.27 5.28
C ASP A 43 -3.83 -3.39 6.20
N LEU A 44 -3.17 -2.26 6.45
CA LEU A 44 -1.92 -2.14 7.21
C LEU A 44 -2.06 -1.13 8.37
N THR A 45 -3.29 -0.72 8.69
CA THR A 45 -3.59 0.43 9.59
C THR A 45 -3.44 0.14 11.08
N ASP A 46 -3.30 -1.14 11.47
CA ASP A 46 -3.08 -1.56 12.84
C ASP A 46 -2.24 -2.84 12.91
N GLU A 47 -1.82 -3.17 14.13
CA GLU A 47 -0.91 -4.28 14.43
C GLU A 47 -1.45 -5.65 14.02
N GLU A 48 -2.75 -5.91 14.21
CA GLU A 48 -3.35 -7.19 13.84
C GLU A 48 -3.28 -7.40 12.33
N LYS A 49 -3.66 -6.36 11.57
CA LYS A 49 -3.69 -6.41 10.11
C LYS A 49 -2.30 -6.39 9.50
N TRP A 50 -1.38 -5.62 10.08
CA TRP A 50 0.04 -5.65 9.73
C TRP A 50 0.63 -7.06 9.88
N ASN A 51 0.44 -7.69 11.04
CA ASN A 51 0.92 -9.05 11.28
C ASN A 51 0.28 -10.04 10.32
N LYS A 52 -1.03 -9.93 10.10
CA LYS A 52 -1.74 -10.75 9.13
C LYS A 52 -1.15 -10.64 7.72
N PHE A 53 -0.83 -9.44 7.25
CA PHE A 53 -0.25 -9.25 5.92
C PHE A 53 1.10 -10.00 5.79
N TRP A 54 1.97 -9.86 6.77
CA TRP A 54 3.28 -10.51 6.75
C TRP A 54 3.21 -12.02 6.94
N ASP A 55 2.25 -12.51 7.72
CA ASP A 55 1.99 -13.95 7.86
C ASP A 55 1.47 -14.54 6.54
N ASP A 56 0.56 -13.83 5.85
CA ASP A 56 0.08 -14.21 4.53
C ASP A 56 1.22 -14.15 3.50
N PHE A 57 2.08 -13.13 3.56
CA PHE A 57 3.25 -12.99 2.69
C PHE A 57 4.21 -14.17 2.86
N ASP A 58 4.58 -14.53 4.09
CA ASP A 58 5.47 -15.65 4.36
C ASP A 58 4.86 -16.98 3.93
N LYS A 59 3.56 -17.15 4.16
CA LYS A 59 2.85 -18.37 3.77
C LYS A 59 2.74 -18.55 2.26
N ILE A 60 2.47 -17.47 1.51
CA ILE A 60 2.15 -17.54 0.08
C ILE A 60 3.42 -17.41 -0.78
N ILE A 61 4.29 -16.46 -0.43
CA ILE A 61 5.52 -16.16 -1.19
C ILE A 61 6.73 -16.73 -0.45
N GLY A 62 6.84 -16.45 0.85
CA GLY A 62 8.00 -16.75 1.69
C GLY A 62 8.89 -15.54 1.90
N LEU A 63 9.20 -15.24 3.16
CA LEU A 63 10.07 -14.11 3.57
C LEU A 63 11.46 -14.16 2.92
N LYS A 64 11.93 -15.34 2.53
CA LYS A 64 13.20 -15.51 1.81
C LYS A 64 13.27 -14.75 0.47
N TYR A 65 12.13 -14.42 -0.14
CA TYR A 65 12.10 -13.63 -1.37
C TYR A 65 11.97 -12.13 -1.10
N LEU A 66 11.68 -11.70 0.12
CA LEU A 66 11.60 -10.28 0.44
C LEU A 66 12.98 -9.64 0.25
N SER A 67 13.07 -8.68 -0.67
CA SER A 67 14.34 -8.05 -1.04
C SER A 67 14.39 -6.56 -0.75
N SER A 68 13.23 -5.89 -0.68
CA SER A 68 13.13 -4.46 -0.37
C SER A 68 11.71 -4.08 0.00
N LEU A 69 11.55 -2.92 0.63
CA LEU A 69 10.26 -2.27 0.81
C LEU A 69 10.27 -0.87 0.19
N HIS A 70 9.18 -0.53 -0.47
CA HIS A 70 8.82 0.86 -0.72
C HIS A 70 7.87 1.33 0.37
N VAL A 71 8.24 2.42 1.03
CA VAL A 71 7.60 2.92 2.25
C VAL A 71 6.84 4.19 1.89
N ASN A 72 5.56 4.01 1.57
CA ASN A 72 4.68 5.04 1.06
C ASN A 72 3.35 5.03 1.82
N ASP A 73 2.88 6.18 2.28
CA ASP A 73 1.48 6.31 2.72
C ASP A 73 0.58 6.46 1.47
N SER A 74 -0.74 6.38 1.66
CA SER A 74 -1.70 6.43 0.55
C SER A 74 -2.62 7.64 0.63
N LYS A 75 -2.71 8.42 -0.44
CA LYS A 75 -3.74 9.47 -0.60
C LYS A 75 -5.13 8.87 -0.87
N ALA A 76 -5.20 7.60 -1.25
CA ALA A 76 -6.43 6.91 -1.58
C ALA A 76 -6.87 5.96 -0.45
N PRO A 77 -8.19 5.75 -0.24
CA PRO A 77 -8.69 4.76 0.70
C PRO A 77 -8.31 3.33 0.32
N LEU A 78 -8.45 2.42 1.28
CA LEU A 78 -8.19 0.98 1.15
C LEU A 78 -8.91 0.40 -0.08
N GLY A 79 -8.19 -0.41 -0.87
CA GLY A 79 -8.80 -1.09 -2.01
C GLY A 79 -9.22 -0.17 -3.16
N ALA A 80 -8.76 1.08 -3.19
CA ALA A 80 -9.10 2.04 -4.25
C ALA A 80 -8.53 1.68 -5.63
N ASN A 81 -7.58 0.73 -5.71
CA ASN A 81 -6.80 0.43 -6.91
C ASN A 81 -6.22 1.69 -7.56
N ARG A 82 -5.64 2.56 -6.72
CA ARG A 82 -4.98 3.81 -7.10
C ARG A 82 -3.61 3.88 -6.46
N ASP A 83 -2.62 4.06 -7.33
CA ASP A 83 -1.24 4.29 -6.96
C ASP A 83 -1.04 5.80 -6.73
N LEU A 84 -1.32 6.26 -5.51
CA LEU A 84 -1.27 7.67 -5.14
C LEU A 84 -0.53 7.81 -3.80
N HIS A 85 0.79 7.95 -3.88
CA HIS A 85 1.65 8.03 -2.70
C HIS A 85 1.40 9.32 -1.91
N GLU A 86 1.58 9.21 -0.60
CA GLU A 86 1.54 10.30 0.37
C GLU A 86 2.71 10.23 1.35
N ARG A 87 3.01 11.37 1.97
CA ARG A 87 3.94 11.45 3.10
C ARG A 87 3.49 10.59 4.29
N LEU A 88 4.48 10.11 5.03
CA LEU A 88 4.26 9.16 6.12
C LEU A 88 3.37 9.76 7.23
N GLY A 89 2.24 9.10 7.51
CA GLY A 89 1.29 9.51 8.52
C GLY A 89 0.23 10.52 8.05
N TRP A 90 0.35 11.04 6.83
CA TRP A 90 -0.59 12.00 6.25
C TRP A 90 -1.70 11.30 5.46
N GLY A 91 -1.51 10.06 5.04
CA GLY A 91 -2.45 9.32 4.20
C GLY A 91 -3.46 8.49 4.99
N PHE A 92 -4.15 7.62 4.27
CA PHE A 92 -5.17 6.71 4.80
C PHE A 92 -4.56 5.50 5.52
N ILE A 93 -3.27 5.18 5.30
CA ILE A 93 -2.59 4.13 6.06
C ILE A 93 -2.26 4.66 7.46
N GLY A 94 -1.74 5.88 7.52
CA GLY A 94 -1.45 6.57 8.77
C GLY A 94 -0.15 6.10 9.43
N LEU A 95 0.16 6.72 10.58
CA LEU A 95 1.48 6.61 11.19
C LEU A 95 1.76 5.23 11.83
N GLU A 96 0.71 4.49 12.20
CA GLU A 96 0.82 3.21 12.89
C GLU A 96 1.55 2.16 12.05
N CYS A 97 1.27 2.09 10.75
CA CYS A 97 1.99 1.21 9.82
C CYS A 97 3.50 1.44 9.87
N PHE A 98 3.93 2.71 9.91
CA PHE A 98 5.35 3.06 9.91
C PHE A 98 6.00 2.88 11.28
N ARG A 99 5.24 3.02 12.37
CA ARG A 99 5.67 2.64 13.72
C ARG A 99 5.93 1.14 13.80
N LEU A 100 5.00 0.34 13.27
CA LEU A 100 5.14 -1.12 13.22
C LEU A 100 6.33 -1.52 12.35
N LEU A 101 6.44 -0.95 11.15
CA LEU A 101 7.56 -1.17 10.23
C LEU A 101 8.92 -0.90 10.90
N ALA A 102 9.07 0.25 11.57
CA ALA A 102 10.33 0.64 12.21
C ALA A 102 10.77 -0.29 13.36
N ASN A 103 9.85 -1.10 13.90
CA ASN A 103 10.09 -1.97 15.05
C ASN A 103 9.95 -3.47 14.72
N ASP A 104 9.69 -3.83 13.46
CA ASP A 104 9.47 -5.21 13.05
C ASP A 104 10.79 -5.94 12.77
N LYS A 105 11.07 -6.97 13.56
CA LYS A 105 12.29 -7.78 13.43
C LYS A 105 12.36 -8.54 12.11
N ARG A 106 11.22 -8.83 11.46
CA ARG A 106 11.17 -9.49 10.14
C ARG A 106 11.80 -8.63 9.05
N LEU A 107 11.80 -7.31 9.23
CA LEU A 107 12.23 -6.33 8.25
C LEU A 107 13.64 -5.79 8.51
N LYS A 108 14.32 -6.36 9.52
CA LYS A 108 15.70 -5.99 9.82
C LYS A 108 16.59 -6.28 8.60
N ASP A 109 17.48 -5.34 8.30
CA ASP A 109 18.43 -5.41 7.18
C ASP A 109 17.77 -5.41 5.78
N ILE A 110 16.44 -5.18 5.69
CA ILE A 110 15.74 -4.97 4.42
C ILE A 110 15.86 -3.51 3.99
N PRO A 111 16.33 -3.22 2.76
CA PRO A 111 16.36 -1.86 2.22
C PRO A 111 14.96 -1.24 2.21
N LEU A 112 14.86 -0.02 2.76
CA LEU A 112 13.65 0.79 2.78
C LEU A 112 13.83 1.97 1.82
N ILE A 113 12.93 2.10 0.85
CA ILE A 113 12.96 3.14 -0.19
C ILE A 113 11.72 4.03 -0.01
N LEU A 114 11.93 5.34 0.11
CA LEU A 114 10.85 6.33 0.13
C LEU A 114 10.56 6.81 -1.29
N GLU A 115 9.29 6.77 -1.69
CA GLU A 115 8.80 7.33 -2.96
C GLU A 115 7.68 8.35 -2.70
N VAL A 116 7.79 9.03 -1.56
CA VAL A 116 6.83 10.02 -1.10
C VAL A 116 6.83 11.25 -2.01
N PRO A 117 5.72 12.01 -2.09
CA PRO A 117 5.67 13.26 -2.84
C PRO A 117 6.68 14.28 -2.26
N ALA A 118 7.80 14.46 -2.94
CA ALA A 118 8.73 15.57 -2.70
C ALA A 118 8.34 16.75 -3.60
N GLY A 119 8.40 17.97 -3.05
CA GLY A 119 8.11 19.19 -3.79
C GLY A 119 9.22 19.53 -4.79
N LYS A 120 9.63 20.80 -4.83
CA LYS A 120 10.79 21.20 -5.65
C LYS A 120 12.13 20.89 -4.97
N ASP A 121 12.11 20.52 -3.70
CA ASP A 121 13.29 20.15 -2.92
C ASP A 121 13.12 18.78 -2.24
N ASP A 122 14.24 18.06 -2.10
CA ASP A 122 14.30 16.71 -1.51
C ASP A 122 14.17 16.72 0.02
N LYS A 123 13.78 17.86 0.62
CA LYS A 123 13.64 17.99 2.09
C LYS A 123 12.62 17.03 2.67
N ALA A 124 11.56 16.73 1.92
CA ALA A 124 10.52 15.79 2.34
C ALA A 124 11.10 14.41 2.69
N PHE A 125 12.05 13.91 1.90
CA PHE A 125 12.71 12.64 2.18
C PHE A 125 13.48 12.69 3.51
N GLY A 126 14.25 13.76 3.74
CA GLY A 126 15.01 13.91 4.98
C GLY A 126 14.13 14.01 6.24
N GLU A 127 12.96 14.64 6.12
CA GLU A 127 11.98 14.69 7.20
C GLU A 127 11.34 13.33 7.49
N ASP A 128 10.98 12.58 6.44
CA ASP A 128 10.34 11.27 6.58
C ASP A 128 11.34 10.19 7.05
N ILE A 129 12.61 10.28 6.66
CA ILE A 129 13.69 9.45 7.23
C ILE A 129 13.81 9.71 8.74
N LYS A 130 13.92 10.97 9.15
CA LYS A 130 13.99 11.33 10.59
C LYS A 130 12.75 10.90 11.36
N LEU A 131 11.58 10.90 10.70
CA LEU A 131 10.36 10.40 11.30
C LEU A 131 10.44 8.90 11.56
N LEU A 132 10.91 8.11 10.59
CA LEU A 132 11.13 6.66 10.77
C LEU A 132 12.13 6.36 11.88
N GLU A 133 13.27 7.06 11.91
CA GLU A 133 14.26 6.94 12.99
C GLU A 133 13.65 7.27 14.37
N TRP A 134 12.82 8.32 14.44
CA TRP A 134 12.14 8.73 15.67
C TRP A 134 11.09 7.72 16.15
N LEU A 135 10.52 6.91 15.25
CA LEU A 135 9.52 5.88 15.57
C LEU A 135 10.13 4.62 16.20
N VAL A 136 11.45 4.43 16.09
CA VAL A 136 12.14 3.29 16.72
C VAL A 136 11.95 3.34 18.24
N GLY A 137 11.46 2.24 18.81
CA GLY A 137 11.16 2.08 20.23
C GLY A 137 9.91 2.85 20.72
N LYS A 138 9.11 3.46 19.83
CA LYS A 138 7.87 4.14 20.22
C LYS A 138 6.73 3.13 20.40
N GLU A 139 6.16 3.13 21.60
CA GLU A 139 4.96 2.37 21.93
C GLU A 139 3.69 3.05 21.41
N LYS A 140 2.63 2.26 21.19
CA LYS A 140 1.34 2.74 20.66
C LYS A 140 0.64 3.74 21.59
N ASP A 141 0.82 3.58 22.90
CA ASP A 141 0.24 4.42 23.94
C ASP A 141 1.12 5.62 24.33
N ASN A 142 2.29 5.77 23.69
CA ASN A 142 3.18 6.89 23.93
C ASN A 142 2.50 8.21 23.55
N LYS A 143 2.46 9.17 24.49
CA LYS A 143 1.75 10.45 24.31
C LYS A 143 2.28 11.27 23.14
N GLU A 144 3.60 11.37 22.98
CA GLU A 144 4.22 12.11 21.87
C GLU A 144 3.88 11.47 20.52
N TYR A 145 3.87 10.14 20.48
CA TYR A 145 3.45 9.38 19.29
C TYR A 145 2.00 9.69 18.91
N ILE A 146 1.09 9.63 19.89
CA ILE A 146 -0.33 9.92 19.66
C ILE A 146 -0.52 11.36 19.16
N GLU A 147 0.10 12.33 19.82
CA GLU A 147 0.01 13.74 19.43
C GLU A 147 0.55 13.98 18.01
N LYS A 148 1.69 13.40 17.68
CA LYS A 148 2.30 13.51 16.34
C LYS A 148 1.45 12.80 15.28
N SER A 149 0.94 11.61 15.57
CA SER A 149 0.03 10.88 14.68
C SER A 149 -1.21 11.72 14.34
N ILE A 150 -1.83 12.34 15.34
CA ILE A 150 -2.97 13.25 15.14
C ILE A 150 -2.58 14.47 14.32
N ALA A 151 -1.42 15.08 14.57
CA ALA A 151 -0.95 16.25 13.84
C ALA A 151 -0.72 15.95 12.36
N LEU A 152 0.00 14.86 12.04
CA LEU A 152 0.25 14.44 10.66
C LEU A 152 -1.05 14.06 9.94
N GLN A 153 -1.97 13.38 10.63
CA GLN A 153 -3.29 13.07 10.08
C GLN A 153 -4.09 14.33 9.72
N LYS A 154 -3.98 15.41 10.50
CA LYS A 154 -4.62 16.69 10.18
C LYS A 154 -4.03 17.33 8.92
N LEU A 155 -2.71 17.27 8.74
CA LEU A 155 -2.02 17.85 7.57
C LEU A 155 -2.49 17.21 6.26
N GLY A 156 -2.66 15.89 6.23
CA GLY A 156 -3.14 15.19 5.03
C GLY A 156 -4.67 15.17 4.84
N ALA A 157 -5.44 15.65 5.81
CA ALA A 157 -6.91 15.57 5.75
C ALA A 157 -7.54 16.24 4.51
N PRO A 158 -7.06 17.41 4.03
CA PRO A 158 -7.57 18.01 2.80
C PRO A 158 -7.38 17.12 1.58
N GLU A 159 -6.20 16.52 1.42
CA GLU A 159 -5.88 15.67 0.27
C GLU A 159 -6.70 14.37 0.31
N ARG A 160 -6.81 13.74 1.48
CA ARG A 160 -7.67 12.56 1.69
C ARG A 160 -9.11 12.83 1.31
N LYS A 161 -9.65 14.00 1.68
CA LYS A 161 -11.02 14.41 1.31
C LYS A 161 -11.18 14.56 -0.19
N ILE A 162 -10.22 15.20 -0.86
CA ILE A 162 -10.24 15.41 -2.31
C ILE A 162 -10.19 14.07 -3.05
N GLN A 163 -9.26 13.19 -2.68
CA GLN A 163 -9.08 11.90 -3.36
C GLN A 163 -10.20 10.92 -3.04
N GLY A 164 -10.71 10.90 -1.80
CA GLY A 164 -11.88 10.13 -1.41
C GLY A 164 -13.09 10.46 -2.28
N ALA A 165 -13.43 11.74 -2.42
CA ALA A 165 -14.56 12.17 -3.27
C ALA A 165 -14.39 11.78 -4.75
N LYS A 166 -13.15 11.87 -5.28
CA LYS A 166 -12.86 11.44 -6.66
C LYS A 166 -13.07 9.93 -6.84
N ILE A 167 -12.67 9.14 -5.85
CA ILE A 167 -12.77 7.67 -5.89
C ILE A 167 -14.22 7.23 -5.75
N GLU A 168 -14.98 7.82 -4.82
CA GLU A 168 -16.42 7.57 -4.68
C GLU A 168 -17.18 7.84 -6.00
N LYS A 169 -16.90 8.98 -6.64
CA LYS A 169 -17.51 9.33 -7.92
C LYS A 169 -17.16 8.33 -9.03
N ARG A 170 -15.90 7.90 -9.11
CA ARG A 170 -15.44 6.87 -10.07
C ARG A 170 -16.17 5.54 -9.83
N ASP A 171 -16.24 5.10 -8.59
CA ASP A 171 -16.81 3.81 -8.23
C ASP A 171 -18.33 3.80 -8.42
N GLY A 172 -19.00 4.91 -8.14
CA GLY A 172 -20.40 5.12 -8.50
C GLY A 172 -20.64 4.99 -10.00
N LYS A 173 -19.81 5.65 -10.83
CA LYS A 173 -19.91 5.53 -12.29
C LYS A 173 -19.69 4.09 -12.78
N ARG A 174 -18.68 3.40 -12.25
CA ARG A 174 -18.36 2.01 -12.60
C ARG A 174 -19.51 1.06 -12.23
N LYS A 175 -20.10 1.20 -11.03
CA LYS A 175 -21.27 0.42 -10.61
C LYS A 175 -22.46 0.60 -11.55
N LEU A 176 -22.72 1.85 -11.98
CA LEU A 176 -23.79 2.15 -12.95
C LEU A 176 -23.54 1.52 -14.33
N GLU A 177 -22.28 1.49 -14.80
CA GLU A 177 -21.92 0.85 -16.08
C GLU A 177 -22.10 -0.67 -16.03
N VAL A 178 -21.69 -1.31 -14.93
CA VAL A 178 -21.91 -2.75 -14.70
C VAL A 178 -23.41 -3.07 -14.65
N GLN A 179 -24.21 -2.28 -13.92
CA GLN A 179 -25.67 -2.48 -13.88
C GLN A 179 -26.34 -2.31 -15.25
N LYS A 180 -25.81 -1.42 -16.10
CA LYS A 180 -26.27 -1.25 -17.49
C LYS A 180 -25.72 -2.30 -18.45
N GLY A 181 -24.97 -3.29 -17.95
CA GLY A 181 -24.33 -4.33 -18.75
C GLY A 181 -23.37 -3.76 -19.80
N LYS A 182 -22.71 -2.65 -19.49
CA LYS A 182 -21.73 -1.96 -20.33
C LYS A 182 -20.27 -2.23 -19.89
N ASP A 183 -20.04 -3.18 -19.00
CA ASP A 183 -18.68 -3.59 -18.64
C ASP A 183 -18.09 -4.53 -19.69
N VAL A 184 -16.76 -4.61 -19.74
CA VAL A 184 -16.06 -5.38 -20.78
C VAL A 184 -16.47 -6.86 -20.75
N LEU A 185 -16.69 -7.44 -19.57
CA LEU A 185 -17.09 -8.85 -19.43
C LEU A 185 -18.51 -9.10 -19.95
N SER A 186 -19.46 -8.20 -19.66
CA SER A 186 -20.82 -8.30 -20.22
C SER A 186 -20.84 -8.10 -21.74
N MET A 187 -19.99 -7.20 -22.28
CA MET A 187 -19.86 -6.96 -23.72
C MET A 187 -19.24 -8.15 -24.44
N LEU A 188 -18.21 -8.79 -23.87
CA LEU A 188 -17.58 -10.00 -24.39
C LEU A 188 -18.53 -11.21 -24.37
N LYS A 189 -19.39 -11.33 -23.35
CA LYS A 189 -20.43 -12.37 -23.31
C LYS A 189 -21.50 -12.19 -24.39
N LYS A 190 -21.82 -10.95 -24.78
CA LYS A 190 -22.77 -10.67 -25.88
C LYS A 190 -22.19 -11.01 -27.27
N THR A 191 -20.89 -10.87 -27.45
CA THR A 191 -20.22 -11.14 -28.75
C THR A 191 -20.02 -12.63 -29.03
N LYS A 192 -19.94 -13.48 -28.00
CA LYS A 192 -19.85 -14.96 -28.14
C LYS A 192 -21.19 -15.65 -28.49
N LYS A 193 -22.30 -14.93 -28.65
CA LYS A 193 -23.63 -15.47 -29.00
C LYS A 193 -23.90 -15.50 -30.53
N LYS A 194 -22.88 -15.54 -31.38
CA LYS A 194 -23.01 -15.73 -32.83
C LYS A 194 -22.29 -16.99 -33.25
#